data_AF-A0A0Q8V597-F1
#
_entry.id   AF-A0A0Q8V597-F1
#
_cell.length_a   1.000
_cell.length_b   1.000
_cell.length_c   1.000
_cell.angle_alpha   90.00
_cell.angle_beta   90.00
_cell.angle_gamma   90.00
#
_symmetry.space_group_name_H-M   'P 1'
#
loop_
_entity.id
_entity.type
_entity.pdbx_description
1 polymer ?
#
loop_
_entity_poly.entity_id
_entity_poly.type
_entity_poly.pdbx_seq_one_letter_code
_entity_poly.pdbx_strand_id
1 'polypeptide(L)'
;MRIVTITGKIIYIVGGYGLLLVLNVFIFQQLVNATIDVLIVAILNIAYVTIGVRTFRGIEENREDPRVWWRATARPAAGFWIGAGLAVAAGIALLGALASKPADAFVPTVACVVYAALAAFYLHSSYRLRTLDTAP
;
A
#
# COMPACT_ATOMS: atom_id res chain seq x y z
N MET A 1 -10.99 6.77 15.09
CA MET A 1 -11.20 5.31 15.23
C MET A 1 -9.86 4.58 15.05
N ARG A 2 -9.50 3.64 15.94
CA ARG A 2 -8.23 2.88 15.90
C ARG A 2 -8.51 1.38 15.86
N ILE A 3 -7.73 0.62 15.10
CA ILE A 3 -7.86 -0.84 14.97
C ILE A 3 -6.65 -1.50 15.65
N VAL A 4 -6.90 -2.15 16.79
CA VAL A 4 -5.87 -2.78 17.62
C VAL A 4 -5.86 -4.31 17.50
N THR A 5 -7.03 -4.92 17.26
CA THR A 5 -7.17 -6.37 17.18
C THR A 5 -6.64 -6.92 15.85
N ILE A 6 -6.07 -8.13 15.88
CA ILE A 6 -5.61 -8.82 14.67
C ILE A 6 -6.79 -9.04 13.71
N THR A 7 -7.91 -9.53 14.23
CA THR A 7 -9.14 -9.75 13.46
C THR A 7 -9.63 -8.47 12.78
N GLY A 8 -9.62 -7.33 13.48
CA GLY A 8 -10.03 -6.05 12.89
C GLY A 8 -9.12 -5.61 11.74
N LYS A 9 -7.80 -5.86 11.85
CA LYS A 9 -6.85 -5.57 10.78
C LYS A 9 -7.09 -6.48 9.57
N ILE A 10 -7.35 -7.77 9.80
CA ILE A 10 -7.66 -8.72 8.73
C ILE A 10 -8.96 -8.33 8.02
N ILE A 11 -10.03 -8.03 8.76
CA ILE A 11 -11.31 -7.59 8.19
C ILE A 11 -11.12 -6.30 7.37
N TYR A 12 -10.36 -5.34 7.88
CA TYR A 12 -10.03 -4.13 7.13
C TYR A 12 -9.27 -4.47 5.85
N ILE A 13 -8.26 -5.35 5.94
CA ILE A 13 -7.41 -5.67 4.81
C ILE A 13 -8.20 -6.40 3.71
N VAL A 14 -8.84 -7.51 4.09
CA VAL A 14 -9.56 -8.38 3.17
C VAL A 14 -10.85 -7.72 2.69
N GLY A 15 -11.60 -7.09 3.59
CA GLY A 15 -12.86 -6.43 3.27
C GLY A 15 -12.65 -5.17 2.42
N GLY A 16 -11.67 -4.33 2.77
CA GLY A 16 -11.34 -3.13 1.99
C GLY A 16 -10.83 -3.47 0.60
N TYR A 17 -9.90 -4.42 0.50
CA TYR A 17 -9.40 -4.89 -0.79
C TYR A 17 -10.50 -5.57 -1.63
N GLY A 18 -11.30 -6.43 -1.01
CA GLY A 18 -12.43 -7.08 -1.68
C GLY A 18 -13.46 -6.09 -2.21
N LEU A 19 -13.78 -5.04 -1.44
CA LEU A 19 -14.64 -3.96 -1.89
C LEU A 19 -14.05 -3.22 -3.09
N LEU A 20 -12.76 -2.84 -3.02
CA LEU A 20 -12.08 -2.19 -4.16
C LEU A 20 -12.11 -3.06 -5.42
N LEU A 21 -11.89 -4.37 -5.28
CA LEU A 21 -11.96 -5.32 -6.37
C LEU A 21 -13.36 -5.38 -6.98
N VAL A 22 -14.41 -5.48 -6.15
CA VAL A 22 -15.81 -5.49 -6.60
C VAL A 22 -16.16 -4.19 -7.32
N LEU A 23 -15.79 -3.04 -6.75
CA LEU A 23 -16.03 -1.74 -7.38
C LEU A 23 -15.31 -1.61 -8.72
N ASN A 24 -14.07 -2.08 -8.82
CA ASN A 24 -13.34 -2.03 -10.08
C ASN A 24 -13.98 -2.90 -11.16
N VAL A 25 -14.25 -4.17 -10.87
CA VAL A 25 -14.78 -5.13 -11.87
C VAL A 25 -16.20 -4.77 -12.31
N PHE A 26 -17.09 -4.44 -11.38
CA PHE A 26 -18.50 -4.25 -11.68
C PHE A 26 -18.89 -2.80 -12.00
N ILE A 27 -18.09 -1.82 -11.59
CA ILE A 27 -18.45 -0.40 -11.74
C ILE A 27 -17.41 0.33 -12.60
N PHE A 28 -16.17 0.47 -12.15
CA PHE A 28 -15.21 1.37 -12.81
C PHE A 28 -14.87 0.93 -14.23
N GLN A 29 -14.58 -0.35 -14.44
CA GLN A 29 -14.28 -0.89 -15.78
C GLN A 29 -15.44 -0.73 -16.79
N GLN A 30 -16.68 -0.58 -16.31
CA GLN A 30 -17.86 -0.40 -17.15
C GLN A 30 -18.16 1.07 -17.46
N LEU A 31 -17.68 1.99 -16.63
CA LEU A 31 -18.01 3.42 -16.69
C LEU A 31 -16.92 4.27 -17.34
N VAL A 32 -15.66 3.83 -17.28
CA VAL A 32 -14.51 4.62 -17.72
C VAL A 32 -13.53 3.78 -18.55
N ASN A 33 -12.69 4.46 -19.33
CA ASN A 33 -11.62 3.77 -20.06
C ASN A 33 -10.51 3.28 -19.12
N ALA A 34 -9.64 2.39 -19.61
CA ALA A 34 -8.57 1.78 -18.83
C ALA A 34 -7.59 2.79 -18.20
N THR A 35 -7.32 3.91 -18.88
CA THR A 35 -6.44 4.97 -18.40
C THR A 35 -7.01 5.67 -17.17
N ILE A 36 -8.30 6.00 -17.19
CA ILE A 36 -8.97 6.63 -16.05
C ILE A 36 -9.16 5.59 -14.93
N ASP A 37 -9.49 4.35 -15.28
CA ASP A 37 -9.71 3.27 -14.32
C ASP A 37 -8.47 3.03 -13.46
N VAL A 38 -7.30 2.86 -14.09
CA VAL A 38 -6.04 2.62 -13.36
C VAL A 38 -5.71 3.77 -12.41
N LEU A 39 -6.01 5.02 -12.78
CA LEU A 39 -5.76 6.19 -11.93
C LEU A 39 -6.72 6.21 -10.73
N ILE A 40 -8.01 5.91 -10.94
CA ILE A 40 -8.98 5.79 -9.85
C ILE A 40 -8.54 4.69 -8.88
N VAL A 41 -8.23 3.50 -9.39
CA VAL A 41 -7.80 2.37 -8.57
C VAL A 41 -6.50 2.68 -7.82
N ALA A 42 -5.54 3.36 -8.46
CA ALA A 42 -4.29 3.78 -7.83
C ALA A 42 -4.54 4.72 -6.65
N ILE A 43 -5.34 5.77 -6.86
CA ILE A 43 -5.69 6.75 -5.83
C ILE A 43 -6.42 6.06 -4.66
N LEU A 44 -7.40 5.20 -4.96
CA LEU A 44 -8.15 4.48 -3.95
C LEU A 44 -7.25 3.52 -3.14
N ASN A 45 -6.31 2.83 -3.79
CA ASN A 45 -5.35 1.97 -3.08
C ASN A 45 -4.41 2.77 -2.19
N ILE A 46 -3.89 3.91 -2.65
CA ILE A 46 -3.05 4.80 -1.84
C ILE A 46 -3.85 5.30 -0.63
N ALA A 47 -5.10 5.74 -0.83
CA ALA A 47 -5.97 6.20 0.24
C ALA A 47 -6.25 5.07 1.25
N TYR A 48 -6.61 3.89 0.76
CA TYR A 48 -6.84 2.69 1.57
C TYR A 48 -5.61 2.30 2.41
N VAL A 49 -4.42 2.22 1.80
CA VAL A 49 -3.18 1.92 2.53
C VAL A 49 -2.87 3.02 3.56
N THR A 50 -3.03 4.29 3.18
CA THR A 50 -2.79 5.43 4.07
C THR A 50 -3.73 5.37 5.28
N ILE A 51 -5.02 5.14 5.07
CA ILE A 51 -6.00 5.01 6.16
C ILE A 51 -5.63 3.81 7.06
N GLY A 52 -5.28 2.66 6.48
CA GLY A 52 -4.81 1.49 7.23
C GLY A 52 -3.61 1.79 8.12
N VAL A 53 -2.55 2.37 7.55
CA VAL A 53 -1.33 2.79 8.27
C VAL A 53 -1.63 3.75 9.41
N ARG A 54 -2.59 4.66 9.25
CA ARG A 54 -2.93 5.65 10.27
C ARG A 54 -3.89 5.12 11.32
N THR A 55 -4.73 4.14 11.00
CA THR A 55 -5.71 3.57 11.94
C THR A 55 -5.19 2.37 12.72
N PHE A 56 -4.27 1.59 12.14
CA PHE A 56 -3.70 0.41 12.77
C PHE A 56 -2.74 0.79 13.90
N ARG A 57 -2.84 0.08 15.02
CA ARG A 57 -1.95 0.26 16.18
C ARG A 57 -1.33 -1.06 16.63
N GLY A 58 -0.06 -0.99 17.02
CA GLY A 58 0.65 -2.10 17.66
C GLY A 58 0.15 -2.37 19.08
N ILE A 59 0.52 -3.52 19.64
CA ILE A 59 0.18 -3.87 21.04
C ILE A 59 0.93 -2.94 22.01
N GLU A 60 2.21 -2.69 21.73
CA GLU A 60 3.14 -1.88 22.54
C GLU A 60 3.20 -0.40 22.12
N GLU A 61 2.39 0.01 21.13
CA GLU A 61 2.43 1.38 20.60
C GLU A 61 1.45 2.30 21.34
N ASN A 62 1.85 3.54 21.65
CA ASN A 62 0.92 4.54 22.18
C ASN A 62 -0.26 4.72 21.22
N ARG A 63 -1.48 4.54 21.74
CA ARG A 63 -2.72 4.55 20.96
C ARG A 63 -3.30 5.96 20.83
N GLU A 64 -2.96 6.83 21.76
CA GLU A 64 -3.46 8.21 21.83
C GLU A 64 -2.71 9.10 20.84
N ASP A 65 -1.38 9.01 20.82
CA ASP A 65 -0.57 9.88 20.00
C ASP A 65 -0.75 9.65 18.48
N PRO A 66 -0.82 10.73 17.69
CA PRO A 66 -0.68 10.64 16.25
C PRO A 66 0.66 10.02 15.88
N ARG A 67 0.61 8.99 15.01
CA ARG A 67 1.83 8.38 14.49
C ARG A 67 2.52 9.38 13.56
N VAL A 68 3.83 9.56 13.76
CA VAL A 68 4.69 10.35 12.87
C VAL A 68 4.49 9.94 11.41
N TRP A 69 4.49 10.92 10.51
CA TRP A 69 4.01 10.74 9.13
C TRP A 69 4.82 9.74 8.30
N TRP A 70 6.10 9.56 8.65
CA TRP A 70 7.00 8.62 7.98
C TRP A 70 6.83 7.18 8.45
N ARG A 71 6.14 6.94 9.58
CA ARG A 71 6.04 5.59 10.19
C ARG A 71 4.82 4.84 9.65
N ALA A 72 5.10 3.80 8.87
CA ALA A 72 4.11 2.92 8.23
C ALA A 72 3.58 1.83 9.18
N THR A 73 4.46 1.27 10.02
CA THR A 73 4.15 0.14 10.90
C THR A 73 4.65 0.37 12.33
N ALA A 74 4.17 -0.44 13.28
CA ALA A 74 4.68 -0.41 14.64
C ALA A 74 6.06 -1.11 14.75
N ARG A 75 6.26 -2.21 14.00
CA ARG A 75 7.47 -3.04 14.05
C ARG A 75 8.25 -2.98 12.71
N PRO A 76 9.59 -2.94 12.74
CA PRO A 76 10.42 -2.91 11.53
C PRO A 76 10.19 -4.12 10.62
N ALA A 77 10.17 -5.33 11.17
CA ALA A 77 10.07 -6.58 10.41
C ALA A 77 8.82 -6.64 9.52
N ALA A 78 7.67 -6.21 10.05
CA ALA A 78 6.41 -6.18 9.27
C ALA A 78 6.50 -5.23 8.07
N GLY A 79 7.10 -4.04 8.26
CA GLY A 79 7.27 -3.10 7.15
C GLY A 79 8.28 -3.58 6.11
N PHE A 80 9.31 -4.35 6.49
CA PHE A 80 10.22 -4.97 5.52
C PHE A 80 9.51 -6.01 4.66
N TRP A 81 8.70 -6.89 5.26
CA TRP A 81 7.94 -7.89 4.49
C TRP A 81 6.94 -7.26 3.53
N ILE A 82 6.17 -6.27 4.00
CA ILE A 82 5.20 -5.54 3.16
C ILE A 82 5.93 -4.77 2.06
N GLY A 83 6.99 -4.04 2.41
CA GLY A 83 7.79 -3.27 1.48
C GLY A 83 8.46 -4.14 0.41
N ALA A 84 9.00 -5.31 0.79
CA ALA A 84 9.58 -6.27 -0.14
C ALA A 84 8.52 -6.85 -1.10
N GLY A 85 7.34 -7.23 -0.58
CA GLY A 85 6.24 -7.70 -1.43
C GLY A 85 5.79 -6.66 -2.45
N LEU A 86 5.70 -5.40 -2.03
CA LEU A 86 5.38 -4.27 -2.92
C LEU A 86 6.52 -4.01 -3.93
N ALA A 87 7.78 -4.17 -3.54
CA ALA A 87 8.92 -4.02 -4.45
C ALA A 87 8.91 -5.12 -5.53
N VAL A 88 8.56 -6.36 -5.17
CA VAL A 88 8.36 -7.45 -6.14
C VAL A 88 7.21 -7.11 -7.09
N ALA A 89 6.07 -6.65 -6.58
CA ALA A 89 4.95 -6.22 -7.41
C ALA A 89 5.32 -5.07 -8.36
N ALA A 90 6.12 -4.10 -7.89
CA ALA A 90 6.66 -3.03 -8.72
C ALA A 90 7.58 -3.57 -9.82
N GLY A 91 8.45 -4.54 -9.49
CA GLY A 91 9.31 -5.19 -10.48
C GLY A 91 8.54 -5.93 -11.56
N ILE A 92 7.47 -6.66 -11.18
CA ILE A 92 6.58 -7.32 -12.14
C ILE A 92 5.91 -6.29 -13.06
N ALA A 93 5.39 -5.20 -12.48
CA ALA A 93 4.78 -4.12 -13.25
C ALA A 93 5.77 -3.40 -14.18
N LEU A 94 7.02 -3.22 -13.74
CA LEU A 94 8.11 -2.68 -14.56
C LEU A 94 8.40 -3.58 -15.77
N LEU A 95 8.53 -4.89 -15.56
CA LEU A 95 8.73 -5.84 -16.65
C LEU A 95 7.54 -5.79 -17.64
N GLY A 96 6.32 -5.70 -17.12
CA GLY A 96 5.12 -5.52 -17.95
C GLY A 96 5.16 -4.23 -18.78
N ALA A 97 5.59 -3.12 -18.19
CA ALA A 97 5.72 -1.84 -18.89
C ALA A 97 6.79 -1.88 -19.99
N LEU A 98 7.96 -2.49 -19.71
CA LEU A 98 9.06 -2.61 -20.67
C LEU A 98 8.76 -3.60 -21.80
N ALA A 99 7.94 -4.61 -21.55
CA ALA A 99 7.51 -5.58 -22.57
C ALA A 99 6.34 -5.07 -23.43
N SER A 100 5.65 -4.00 -23.01
CA SER A 100 4.48 -3.47 -23.69
C SER A 100 4.85 -2.56 -24.86
N LYS A 101 3.96 -2.46 -25.86
CA LYS A 101 4.03 -1.39 -26.85
C LYS A 101 3.77 -0.04 -26.16
N PRO A 102 4.28 1.08 -26.69
CA PRO A 102 4.10 2.40 -26.06
C PRO A 102 2.64 2.77 -25.78
N ALA A 103 1.70 2.35 -26.63
CA ALA A 103 0.26 2.59 -26.46
C ALA A 103 -0.35 1.86 -25.24
N ASP A 104 0.24 0.71 -24.85
CA ASP A 104 -0.30 -0.17 -23.81
C ASP A 104 0.49 -0.06 -22.49
N ALA A 105 1.66 0.58 -22.52
CA ALA A 105 2.58 0.67 -21.38
C ALA A 105 2.07 1.55 -20.22
N PHE A 106 1.04 2.38 -20.44
CA PHE A 106 0.59 3.34 -19.43
C PHE A 106 0.12 2.66 -18.13
N VAL A 107 -0.77 1.67 -18.23
CA VAL A 107 -1.33 0.95 -17.07
C VAL A 107 -0.24 0.27 -16.22
N PRO A 108 0.64 -0.59 -16.77
CA PRO A 108 1.71 -1.20 -15.99
C PRO A 108 2.73 -0.17 -15.47
N THR A 109 2.96 0.93 -16.18
CA THR A 109 3.82 2.02 -15.69
C THR A 109 3.24 2.68 -14.44
N VAL A 110 1.95 3.03 -14.44
CA VAL A 110 1.27 3.59 -13.26
C VAL A 110 1.33 2.61 -12.10
N ALA A 111 1.02 1.33 -12.32
CA ALA A 111 1.11 0.30 -11.29
C ALA A 111 2.53 0.19 -10.71
N CYS A 112 3.56 0.18 -11.57
CA CYS A 112 4.97 0.16 -11.15
C CYS A 112 5.29 1.35 -10.23
N VAL A 113 4.94 2.57 -10.64
CA VAL A 113 5.21 3.78 -9.86
C VAL A 113 4.52 3.73 -8.51
N VAL A 114 3.25 3.33 -8.45
CA VAL A 114 2.48 3.24 -7.21
C VAL A 114 3.07 2.20 -6.26
N TYR A 115 3.34 0.99 -6.74
CA TYR A 115 3.93 -0.06 -5.92
C TYR A 115 5.35 0.30 -5.45
N ALA A 116 6.17 0.92 -6.32
CA ALA A 116 7.50 1.38 -5.95
C ALA A 116 7.44 2.47 -4.86
N ALA A 117 6.53 3.42 -4.98
CA ALA A 117 6.34 4.47 -3.99
C ALA A 117 5.90 3.91 -2.63
N LEU A 118 4.94 2.98 -2.62
CA LEU A 118 4.52 2.31 -1.39
C LEU A 118 5.63 1.44 -0.80
N ALA A 119 6.36 0.69 -1.63
CA ALA A 119 7.50 -0.10 -1.20
C ALA A 119 8.55 0.79 -0.52
N ALA A 120 8.94 1.89 -1.17
CA ALA A 120 9.89 2.86 -0.63
C ALA A 120 9.40 3.44 0.70
N PHE A 121 8.12 3.77 0.82
CA PHE A 121 7.52 4.26 2.07
C PHE A 121 7.65 3.24 3.21
N TYR A 122 7.28 1.98 2.98
CA TYR A 122 7.38 0.93 3.98
C TYR A 122 8.83 0.59 4.36
N LEU A 123 9.73 0.50 3.38
CA LEU A 123 11.15 0.21 3.60
C LEU A 123 11.84 1.36 4.34
N HIS A 124 11.56 2.61 3.97
CA HIS A 124 12.07 3.79 4.67
C HIS A 124 11.57 3.86 6.12
N SER A 125 10.28 3.58 6.35
CA SER A 125 9.74 3.45 7.69
C SER A 125 10.47 2.39 8.51
N SER A 126 10.66 1.19 7.95
CA SER A 126 11.31 0.08 8.65
C SER A 126 12.78 0.34 8.94
N TYR A 127 13.50 0.96 8.00
CA TYR A 127 14.88 1.37 8.21
C TYR A 127 15.01 2.33 9.39
N ARG A 128 14.19 3.40 9.42
CA ARG A 128 14.18 4.36 10.53
C ARG A 128 13.78 3.74 11.87
N LEU A 129 12.81 2.83 11.89
CA LEU A 129 12.45 2.15 13.14
C LEU A 129 13.59 1.28 13.65
N ARG A 130 14.25 0.54 12.75
CA ARG A 130 15.41 -0.28 13.13
C ARG A 130 16.52 0.56 13.75
N THR A 131 16.81 1.75 13.22
CA THR A 131 17.86 2.61 13.78
C THR A 131 17.48 3.16 15.16
N LEU A 132 16.19 3.41 15.41
CA LEU A 132 15.70 3.84 16.73
C LEU A 132 15.74 2.70 17.75
N ASP A 133 15.40 1.48 17.35
CA ASP A 133 15.44 0.30 18.23
C ASP A 133 16.88 -0.09 18.61
N THR A 134 17.88 0.31 17.82
CA THR A 134 19.31 0.05 18.06
C THR A 134 20.06 1.23 18.68
N ALA A 135 19.39 2.35 18.96
CA ALA A 135 20.02 3.49 19.63
C ALA A 135 20.24 3.13 21.12
N PRO A 136 21.45 3.39 21.68
CA PRO A 136 21.81 3.02 23.05
C PRO A 136 21.02 3.78 24.12
#